data_AF-A0A1Q4ZAK4-F1
#
_entry.id   AF-A0A1Q4ZAK4-F1
#
_cell.length_a   1.000
_cell.length_b   1.000
_cell.length_c   1.000
_cell.angle_alpha   90.00
_cell.angle_beta   90.00
_cell.angle_gamma   90.00
#
_symmetry.space_group_name_H-M   'P 1'
#
loop_
_entity.id
_entity.type
_entity.pdbx_description
1 polymer ?
#
loop_
_entity_poly.entity_id
_entity_poly.type
_entity_poly.pdbx_seq_one_letter_code
_entity_poly.pdbx_strand_id
1 'polypeptide(L)'
;MYVGSTSERGLHHQVFEVSDRAVNEVLAGRADHVDVALESDGCVRVAIDGPGIPVEAAGHTGDPSLEELLTRMYTGPRRGGR
;
A
#
# COMPACT_ATOMS: atom_id res chain seq x y z
N MET A 1 14.18 -8.32 8.55
CA MET A 1 14.47 -6.87 8.51
C MET A 1 13.35 -6.10 7.82
N TYR A 2 12.93 -6.50 6.61
CA TYR A 2 11.78 -5.90 5.90
C TYR A 2 10.49 -6.71 6.12
N VAL A 3 10.40 -7.89 5.52
CA VAL A 3 9.21 -8.77 5.55
C VAL A 3 9.22 -9.79 6.72
N GLY A 4 10.09 -9.58 7.71
CA GLY A 4 10.24 -10.47 8.88
C GLY A 4 10.89 -11.84 8.62
N SER A 5 10.37 -12.63 7.69
CA SER A 5 10.80 -14.00 7.36
C SER A 5 10.63 -14.31 5.86
N THR A 6 11.18 -15.42 5.38
CA THR A 6 10.90 -15.99 4.04
C THR A 6 10.05 -17.25 4.10
N SER A 7 9.53 -17.60 5.29
CA SER A 7 8.51 -18.65 5.43
C SER A 7 7.12 -18.11 5.11
N GLU A 8 6.11 -18.95 5.30
CA GLU A 8 4.68 -18.62 5.17
C GLU A 8 4.30 -17.30 5.84
N ARG A 9 4.87 -17.00 7.02
CA ARG A 9 4.60 -15.74 7.72
C ARG A 9 5.02 -14.52 6.90
N GLY A 10 6.20 -14.58 6.29
CA GLY A 10 6.71 -13.49 5.45
C GLY A 10 5.93 -13.34 4.15
N LEU A 11 5.48 -14.46 3.58
CA LEU A 11 4.60 -14.46 2.41
C LEU A 11 3.29 -13.72 2.71
N HIS A 12 2.61 -14.05 3.81
CA HIS A 12 1.36 -13.38 4.20
C HIS A 12 1.59 -11.91 4.58
N HIS A 13 2.75 -11.56 5.14
CA HIS A 13 3.09 -10.17 5.46
C HIS A 13 3.10 -9.29 4.20
N GLN A 14 3.54 -9.81 3.04
CA GLN A 14 3.45 -9.04 1.78
C GLN A 14 2.00 -8.67 1.43
N VAL A 15 1.05 -9.57 1.66
CA VAL A 15 -0.38 -9.31 1.45
C VAL A 15 -0.89 -8.25 2.43
N PHE A 16 -0.48 -8.34 3.70
CA PHE A 16 -0.87 -7.37 4.73
C PHE A 16 -0.38 -5.96 4.42
N GLU A 17 0.87 -5.78 3.99
CA GLU A 17 1.41 -4.44 3.67
C GLU A 17 0.60 -3.72 2.57
N VAL A 18 0.18 -4.45 1.53
CA VAL A 18 -0.66 -3.89 0.46
C VAL A 18 -2.08 -3.63 0.96
N SER A 19 -2.63 -4.56 1.74
CA SER A 19 -3.99 -4.47 2.30
C SER A 19 -4.11 -3.33 3.31
N ASP A 20 -3.09 -3.09 4.14
CA ASP A 20 -3.08 -2.02 5.13
C ASP A 20 -3.08 -0.65 4.46
N ARG A 21 -2.40 -0.50 3.31
CA ARG A 21 -2.49 0.75 2.53
C ARG A 21 -3.91 0.98 2.02
N ALA A 22 -4.57 -0.06 1.53
CA ALA A 22 -5.97 -0.01 1.11
C ALA A 22 -6.92 0.36 2.27
N VAL A 23 -6.81 -0.31 3.42
CA VAL A 23 -7.63 -0.05 4.60
C VAL A 23 -7.42 1.37 5.14
N ASN A 24 -6.21 1.92 5.06
CA ASN A 24 -5.95 3.30 5.47
C ASN A 24 -6.75 4.34 4.65
N GLU A 25 -7.04 4.07 3.37
CA GLU A 25 -7.90 4.93 2.55
C GLU A 25 -9.36 4.89 3.04
N VAL A 26 -9.83 3.70 3.45
CA VAL A 26 -11.16 3.52 4.07
C VAL A 26 -11.24 4.26 5.40
N LEU A 27 -10.23 4.09 6.26
CA LEU A 27 -10.15 4.78 7.56
C LEU A 27 -10.07 6.31 7.41
N ALA A 28 -9.49 6.80 6.31
CA ALA A 28 -9.47 8.21 5.97
C ALA A 28 -10.77 8.72 5.33
N GLY A 29 -11.77 7.86 5.13
CA GLY A 29 -13.03 8.19 4.49
C GLY A 29 -12.92 8.50 3.00
N ARG A 30 -11.89 7.95 2.32
CA ARG A 30 -11.62 8.16 0.89
C ARG A 30 -11.94 6.94 0.01
N ALA A 31 -12.37 5.84 0.61
CA ALA A 31 -12.78 4.61 -0.06
C ALA A 31 -13.85 3.91 0.79
N ASP A 32 -14.69 3.08 0.17
CA ASP A 32 -15.77 2.35 0.85
C ASP A 32 -15.55 0.83 0.80
N HIS A 33 -14.80 0.34 -0.20
CA HIS A 33 -14.65 -1.08 -0.47
C HIS A 33 -13.20 -1.48 -0.75
N VAL A 34 -12.82 -2.65 -0.21
CA VAL A 34 -11.54 -3.32 -0.49
C VAL A 34 -11.84 -4.75 -0.95
N ASP A 35 -11.38 -5.09 -2.16
CA ASP A 35 -11.45 -6.43 -2.76
C ASP A 35 -10.07 -7.10 -2.68
N VAL A 36 -10.01 -8.29 -2.08
CA VAL A 36 -8.80 -9.10 -2.00
C VAL A 36 -9.07 -10.46 -2.63
N ALA A 37 -8.34 -10.77 -3.70
CA ALA A 37 -8.52 -11.99 -4.47
C ALA A 37 -7.21 -12.77 -4.59
N LEU A 38 -7.29 -14.10 -4.43
CA LEU A 38 -6.24 -15.02 -4.82
C LEU A 38 -6.51 -15.47 -6.26
N GLU A 39 -5.60 -15.12 -7.16
CA GLU A 39 -5.68 -15.41 -8.58
C GLU A 39 -5.17 -16.83 -8.88
N SER A 40 -5.54 -17.38 -10.04
CA SER A 40 -5.26 -18.78 -10.39
C SER A 40 -3.77 -19.13 -10.54
N ASP A 41 -2.92 -18.12 -10.73
CA ASP A 41 -1.46 -18.26 -10.82
C ASP A 41 -0.75 -18.13 -9.45
N GLY A 42 -1.52 -17.95 -8.37
CA GLY A 42 -1.00 -17.77 -7.02
C GLY A 42 -0.67 -16.32 -6.68
N CYS A 43 -0.94 -15.35 -7.56
CA CYS A 43 -0.86 -13.93 -7.24
C CYS A 43 -2.02 -13.50 -6.33
N VAL A 44 -1.78 -12.46 -5.53
CA VAL A 44 -2.82 -11.82 -4.72
C VAL A 44 -3.07 -10.42 -5.28
N ARG A 45 -4.32 -10.15 -5.64
CA ARG A 45 -4.78 -8.82 -6.07
C ARG A 45 -5.49 -8.14 -4.91
N VAL A 46 -5.11 -6.90 -4.64
CA VAL A 46 -5.79 -6.02 -3.69
C VAL A 46 -6.27 -4.80 -4.47
N ALA A 47 -7.57 -4.59 -4.54
CA ALA A 47 -8.20 -3.47 -5.25
C ALA A 47 -9.08 -2.65 -4.29
N ILE A 48 -9.15 -1.34 -4.51
CA ILE A 48 -9.98 -0.42 -3.74
C ILE A 48 -10.68 0.59 -4.66
N ASP A 49 -11.78 1.16 -4.19
CA ASP A 49 -12.53 2.23 -4.84
C ASP A 49 -12.12 3.64 -4.34
N GLY A 50 -10.82 3.80 -4.03
CA GLY A 50 -10.25 5.07 -3.58
C GLY A 50 -9.77 6.00 -4.70
N PRO A 51 -9.21 7.19 -4.35
CA PRO A 51 -8.74 8.19 -5.30
C PRO A 51 -7.53 7.75 -6.15
N GLY A 52 -6.92 6.61 -5.80
CA GLY A 52 -5.71 6.10 -6.44
C GLY A 52 -4.44 6.80 -5.97
N ILE A 53 -3.31 6.35 -6.51
CA ILE A 53 -2.00 6.93 -6.23
C ILE A 53 -1.64 7.87 -7.40
N PRO A 54 -1.14 9.09 -7.13
CA PRO A 54 -0.71 10.00 -8.19
C PRO A 54 0.38 9.36 -9.06
N VAL A 55 0.18 9.30 -10.37
CA VAL A 55 1.19 8.74 -11.30
C VAL A 55 2.36 9.71 -11.47
N GLU A 56 2.05 10.99 -11.62
CA GLU A 56 3.06 12.06 -11.71
C GLU A 56 3.25 12.72 -10.34
N ALA A 57 4.47 13.19 -10.07
CA ALA A 57 4.75 13.97 -8.86
C ALA A 57 4.00 15.30 -8.94
N ALA A 58 2.93 15.45 -8.15
CA ALA A 58 2.32 16.74 -7.94
C ALA A 58 3.33 17.59 -7.16
N GLY A 59 3.98 18.54 -7.85
CA GLY A 59 5.24 19.17 -7.46
C GLY A 59 5.40 19.68 -6.02
N HIS A 60 4.35 19.75 -5.20
CA HIS A 60 4.39 20.10 -3.78
C HIS A 60 3.28 19.43 -2.92
N THR A 61 2.60 18.38 -3.41
CA THR A 61 1.52 17.73 -2.65
C THR A 61 2.11 16.72 -1.66
N GLY A 62 1.52 16.62 -0.47
CA GLY A 62 2.05 15.80 0.63
C GLY A 62 2.06 14.28 0.39
N ASP A 63 1.45 13.80 -0.69
CA ASP A 63 1.41 12.37 -1.05
C ASP A 63 2.50 12.02 -2.08
N PRO A 64 3.20 10.88 -1.90
CA PRO A 64 4.24 10.44 -2.82
C PRO A 64 3.67 10.03 -4.18
N SER A 65 4.44 10.22 -5.25
CA SER A 65 4.08 9.67 -6.55
C SER A 65 4.14 8.13 -6.54
N LEU A 66 3.54 7.49 -7.55
CA LEU A 66 3.59 6.04 -7.72
C LEU A 66 5.03 5.53 -7.83
N GLU A 67 5.89 6.24 -8.56
CA GLU A 67 7.30 5.90 -8.68
C GLU A 67 8.01 6.00 -7.32
N GLU A 68 7.80 7.09 -6.59
CA GLU A 68 8.42 7.29 -5.27
C GLU A 68 7.96 6.23 -4.27
N LEU A 69 6.66 5.90 -4.27
CA LEU A 69 6.08 4.89 -3.41
C LEU A 69 6.68 3.49 -3.66
N LEU A 70 6.95 3.15 -4.93
CA LEU A 70 7.44 1.82 -5.31
C LEU A 70 8.97 1.70 -5.28
N THR A 71 9.71 2.81 -5.41
CA THR A 71 11.17 2.76 -5.60
C THR A 71 11.98 3.43 -4.51
N ARG A 72 11.38 4.28 -3.65
CA ARG A 72 12.10 4.95 -2.56
C ARG A 72 11.75 4.35 -1.21
N MET A 73 12.79 3.93 -0.49
CA MET A 73 12.67 3.53 0.91
C MET A 73 12.71 4.77 1.81
N TYR A 74 11.69 4.95 2.66
CA TYR A 74 11.71 5.95 3.72
C TYR A 74 12.25 5.33 5.01
N THR A 75 13.36 5.88 5.52
CA THR A 75 14.03 5.44 6.77
C THR A 75 13.82 6.41 7.93
N GLY A 76 12.74 7.19 7.90
CA GLY A 76 12.39 8.17 8.93
C GLY A 76 10.91 8.12 9.30
N PRO A 77 10.47 8.85 10.35
CA PRO A 77 9.08 8.90 10.76
C PRO A 77 8.21 9.38 9.58
N ARG A 78 7.11 8.67 9.29
CA ARG A 78 6.11 9.12 8.31
C ARG A 78 5.68 10.54 8.67
N ARG A 79 5.89 11.51 7.78
CA ARG A 79 5.35 12.86 7.94
C ARG A 79 3.82 12.77 7.92
N GLY A 80 3.16 13.07 9.04
CA GLY A 80 1.70 13.19 9.11
C GLY A 80 1.00 12.35 10.19
N GLY A 81 1.71 11.51 10.94
CA GLY A 81 1.14 10.91 12.15
C GLY A 81 1.06 11.95 13.27
N ARG A 82 -0.15 12.42 13.59
CA ARG A 82 -0.44 12.92 14.94
C ARG A 82 -0.51 11.74 15.89
#